data_AF-A0A6J5H5X6-F1
#
_entry.id   AF-A0A6J5H5X6-F1
#
_cell.length_a   1.000
_cell.length_b   1.000
_cell.length_c   1.000
_cell.angle_alpha   90.00
_cell.angle_beta   90.00
_cell.angle_gamma   90.00
#
_symmetry.space_group_name_H-M   'P 1'
#
loop_
_entity.id
_entity.type
_entity.pdbx_description
1 polymer ?
#
loop_
_entity_poly.entity_id
_entity_poly.type
_entity_poly.pdbx_seq_one_letter_code
_entity_poly.pdbx_strand_id
1 'polypeptide(L)'
;MRWQAARSGVLRVDDDLHLSPLPADDDDPEVTRLRAKLGHRIGEVQFPEVILAVDAQVRFSWIMLGREPHTADELLMVYVVILAHGTSLTAAECGRMIPQLSATSQATLFKEPIGQG
;
A
#
# COMPACT_ATOMS: atom_id res chain seq x y z
N MET A 1 34.80 4.89 20.59
CA MET A 1 33.55 4.11 20.69
C MET A 1 32.95 3.91 19.28
N ARG A 2 33.66 3.24 18.35
CA ARG A 2 33.26 3.25 16.90
C ARG A 2 33.22 1.90 16.18
N TRP A 3 33.55 0.76 16.83
CA TRP A 3 33.69 -0.53 16.11
C TRP A 3 33.12 -1.77 16.84
N GLN A 4 32.23 -1.60 17.83
CA GLN A 4 31.63 -2.74 18.54
C GLN A 4 30.52 -3.43 17.73
N ALA A 5 29.70 -2.68 16.98
CA ALA A 5 28.56 -3.22 16.23
C ALA A 5 28.94 -4.15 15.06
N ALA A 6 30.09 -3.91 14.41
CA ALA A 6 30.56 -4.78 13.32
C ALA A 6 31.06 -6.14 13.84
N ARG A 7 31.63 -6.19 15.05
CA ARG A 7 32.13 -7.46 15.64
C ARG A 7 31.02 -8.33 16.23
N SER A 8 29.88 -7.76 16.57
CA SER A 8 28.72 -8.50 17.07
C SER A 8 27.83 -9.07 15.96
N GLY A 9 28.19 -8.89 14.67
CA GLY A 9 27.40 -9.35 13.53
C GLY A 9 26.13 -8.54 13.25
N VAL A 10 25.91 -7.45 13.98
CA VAL A 10 24.71 -6.60 13.87
C VAL A 10 24.78 -5.70 12.63
N LEU A 11 26.00 -5.46 12.12
CA LEU A 11 26.26 -4.63 10.95
C LEU A 11 27.27 -5.32 10.03
N ARG A 12 26.90 -5.55 8.77
CA ARG A 12 27.82 -5.98 7.71
C ARG A 12 28.05 -4.80 6.77
N VAL A 13 29.32 -4.47 6.53
CA VAL A 13 29.72 -3.38 5.63
C VAL A 13 30.47 -4.03 4.47
N ASP A 14 29.87 -4.01 3.29
CA ASP A 14 30.52 -4.25 2.00
C ASP A 14 30.46 -2.94 1.18
N ASP A 15 30.35 -2.97 -0.16
CA ASP A 15 30.29 -1.74 -0.98
C ASP A 15 29.04 -0.89 -0.66
N ASP A 16 28.04 -1.47 0.02
CA ASP A 16 26.87 -0.79 0.56
C ASP A 16 26.64 -1.12 2.05
N LEU A 17 25.88 -0.26 2.75
CA LEU A 17 25.54 -0.44 4.16
C LEU A 17 24.29 -1.31 4.33
N HIS A 18 24.47 -2.58 4.69
CA HIS A 18 23.36 -3.48 5.01
C HIS A 18 23.05 -3.47 6.52
N LEU A 19 21.96 -2.80 6.89
CA LEU A 19 21.39 -2.84 8.25
C LEU A 19 20.48 -4.07 8.40
N SER A 20 20.66 -4.81 9.48
CA SER A 20 19.71 -5.88 9.85
C SER A 20 18.33 -5.24 10.13
N PRO A 21 17.22 -5.85 9.69
CA PRO A 21 15.89 -5.35 9.99
C PRO A 21 15.71 -5.15 11.49
N LEU A 22 15.31 -3.95 11.90
CA LEU A 22 14.97 -3.68 13.29
C LEU A 22 13.73 -4.50 13.67
N PRO A 23 13.73 -5.16 14.84
CA PRO A 23 12.49 -5.72 15.36
C PRO A 23 11.46 -4.60 15.54
N ALA A 24 10.19 -4.91 15.34
CA ALA A 24 9.11 -3.98 15.65
C ALA A 24 9.11 -3.70 17.16
N ASP A 25 8.94 -2.44 17.54
CA ASP A 25 8.70 -2.08 18.95
C ASP A 25 7.33 -2.58 19.41
N ASP A 26 7.18 -2.74 20.72
CA ASP A 26 5.89 -3.03 21.34
C ASP A 26 4.91 -1.85 21.12
N ASP A 27 3.65 -2.17 20.82
CA ASP A 27 2.63 -1.16 20.58
C ASP A 27 2.32 -0.36 21.86
N ASP A 28 2.41 0.97 21.77
CA ASP A 28 2.02 1.88 22.86
C ASP A 28 0.49 1.79 23.10
N PRO A 29 0.03 1.46 24.33
CA PRO A 29 -1.39 1.33 24.65
C PRO A 29 -2.20 2.61 24.39
N GLU A 30 -1.59 3.80 24.51
CA GLU A 30 -2.25 5.06 24.18
C GLU A 30 -2.46 5.23 22.67
N VAL A 31 -1.52 4.78 21.84
CA VAL A 31 -1.66 4.78 20.37
C VAL A 31 -2.81 3.85 19.97
N THR A 32 -2.89 2.66 20.55
CA THR A 32 -4.00 1.71 20.32
C THR A 32 -5.35 2.32 20.72
N ARG A 33 -5.42 2.97 21.89
CA ARG A 33 -6.63 3.65 22.37
C ARG A 33 -7.07 4.78 21.42
N LEU A 34 -6.13 5.60 20.96
CA LEU A 34 -6.41 6.71 20.06
C LEU A 34 -6.85 6.22 18.68
N ARG A 35 -6.21 5.16 18.15
CA ARG A 35 -6.60 4.51 16.89
C ARG A 35 -8.03 3.98 16.96
N ALA A 36 -8.41 3.33 18.07
CA ALA A 36 -9.77 2.84 18.28
C ALA A 36 -10.81 3.98 18.31
N LYS A 37 -10.50 5.08 19.02
CA LYS A 37 -11.37 6.28 19.03
C LYS A 37 -11.50 6.93 17.66
N LEU A 38 -10.41 6.98 16.90
CA LEU A 38 -10.42 7.51 15.53
C LEU A 38 -11.30 6.64 14.63
N GLY A 39 -11.14 5.31 14.68
CA GLY A 39 -11.98 4.37 13.92
C GLY A 39 -13.46 4.54 14.24
N HIS A 40 -13.83 4.63 15.52
CA HIS A 40 -15.22 4.85 15.92
C HIS A 40 -15.81 6.15 15.36
N ARG A 41 -15.00 7.23 15.26
CA ARG A 41 -15.46 8.52 14.75
C ARG A 41 -15.59 8.58 13.23
N ILE A 42 -14.78 7.81 12.50
CA ILE A 42 -14.84 7.72 11.03
C ILE A 42 -16.11 6.96 10.59
N GLY A 43 -16.63 6.08 11.44
CA GLY A 43 -17.81 5.24 11.16
C GLY A 43 -17.41 3.85 10.64
N GLU A 44 -18.40 2.97 10.52
CA GLU A 44 -18.17 1.57 10.11
C GLU A 44 -17.88 1.43 8.62
N VAL A 45 -18.43 2.33 7.79
CA VAL A 45 -18.34 2.24 6.33
C VAL A 45 -16.92 2.53 5.87
N GLN A 46 -16.24 1.51 5.35
CA GLN A 46 -14.90 1.63 4.80
C GLN A 46 -14.98 2.05 3.33
N PHE A 47 -14.13 2.99 2.91
CA PHE A 47 -14.06 3.44 1.52
C PHE A 47 -13.88 2.28 0.49
N PRO A 48 -13.08 1.22 0.76
CA PRO A 48 -13.01 0.03 -0.08
C PRO A 48 -14.35 -0.68 -0.33
N GLU A 49 -15.27 -0.69 0.63
CA GLU A 49 -16.58 -1.32 0.47
C GLU A 49 -17.48 -0.46 -0.42
N VAL A 50 -17.41 0.86 -0.25
CA VAL A 50 -18.18 1.82 -1.05
C VAL A 50 -17.75 1.76 -2.52
N ILE A 51 -16.44 1.79 -2.80
CA ILE A 51 -15.94 1.78 -4.18
C ILE A 51 -16.31 0.47 -4.90
N LEU A 52 -16.26 -0.67 -4.20
CA LEU A 52 -16.67 -1.96 -4.74
C LEU A 52 -18.18 -2.00 -5.05
N ALA A 53 -19.00 -1.49 -4.13
CA ALA A 53 -20.46 -1.45 -4.31
C ALA A 53 -20.86 -0.53 -5.48
N VAL A 54 -20.17 0.61 -5.64
CA VAL A 54 -20.38 1.51 -6.78
C VAL A 54 -19.95 0.82 -8.07
N ASP A 55 -18.77 0.21 -8.12
CA ASP A 55 -18.28 -0.46 -9.32
C ASP A 55 -19.18 -1.61 -9.78
N ALA A 56 -19.76 -2.35 -8.83
CA ALA A 56 -20.73 -3.41 -9.14
C ALA A 56 -21.97 -2.87 -9.88
N GLN A 57 -22.37 -1.63 -9.61
CA GLN A 57 -23.52 -0.99 -10.24
C GLN A 57 -23.17 -0.29 -11.56
N VAL A 58 -22.03 0.41 -11.61
CA VAL A 58 -21.71 1.32 -12.72
C VAL A 58 -20.61 0.82 -13.64
N ARG A 59 -19.88 -0.22 -13.22
CA ARG A 59 -18.79 -0.86 -13.98
C ARG A 59 -17.71 0.14 -14.42
N PHE A 60 -17.33 1.09 -13.55
CA PHE A 60 -16.29 2.06 -13.91
C PHE A 60 -14.94 1.37 -14.14
N SER A 61 -14.68 0.25 -13.48
CA SER A 61 -13.46 -0.54 -13.70
C SER A 61 -13.37 -1.06 -15.13
N TRP A 62 -14.52 -1.40 -15.73
CA TRP A 62 -14.57 -1.85 -17.12
C TRP A 62 -14.29 -0.70 -18.08
N ILE A 63 -14.82 0.48 -17.78
CA ILE A 63 -14.57 1.70 -18.55
C ILE A 63 -13.07 2.04 -18.51
N MET A 64 -12.44 1.96 -17.34
CA MET A 64 -11.00 2.23 -17.18
C MET A 64 -10.13 1.18 -17.88
N LEU A 65 -10.53 -0.09 -17.89
CA LEU A 65 -9.81 -1.17 -18.57
C LEU A 65 -10.16 -1.30 -20.06
N GLY A 66 -11.22 -0.62 -20.54
CA GLY A 66 -11.80 -0.81 -21.87
C GLY A 66 -12.47 -2.17 -22.08
N ARG A 67 -12.53 -3.01 -21.05
CA ARG A 67 -13.11 -4.37 -21.05
C ARG A 67 -13.41 -4.84 -19.63
N GLU A 68 -14.16 -5.93 -19.51
CA GLU A 68 -14.31 -6.64 -18.24
C GLU A 68 -12.93 -7.13 -17.72
N PRO A 69 -12.64 -6.97 -16.41
CA PRO A 69 -11.47 -7.57 -15.78
C PRO A 69 -11.52 -9.10 -15.89
N HIS A 70 -10.43 -9.72 -16.33
CA HIS A 70 -10.33 -11.17 -16.43
C HIS A 70 -9.91 -11.80 -15.10
N THR A 71 -9.31 -11.01 -14.20
CA THR A 71 -8.79 -11.49 -12.91
C THR A 71 -9.10 -10.49 -11.79
N ALA A 72 -9.10 -10.99 -10.56
CA ALA A 72 -9.20 -10.15 -9.37
C ALA A 72 -8.01 -9.17 -9.25
N ASP A 73 -6.83 -9.56 -9.75
CA ASP A 73 -5.64 -8.71 -9.73
C ASP A 73 -5.79 -7.49 -10.64
N GLU A 74 -6.38 -7.64 -11.83
CA GLU A 74 -6.68 -6.51 -12.71
C GLU A 74 -7.64 -5.52 -12.04
N LEU A 75 -8.65 -6.04 -11.34
CA LEU A 75 -9.60 -5.23 -10.60
C LEU A 75 -8.96 -4.53 -9.39
N LEU A 76 -8.13 -5.24 -8.63
CA LEU A 76 -7.36 -4.68 -7.52
C LEU A 76 -6.45 -3.56 -8.00
N MET A 77 -5.76 -3.74 -9.13
CA MET A 77 -4.90 -2.71 -9.71
C MET A 77 -5.68 -1.42 -10.00
N VAL A 78 -6.87 -1.51 -10.61
CA VAL A 78 -7.73 -0.34 -10.84
C VAL A 78 -8.07 0.37 -9.53
N TYR A 79 -8.46 -0.35 -8.49
CA TYR A 79 -8.78 0.26 -7.19
C TYR A 79 -7.56 0.89 -6.53
N VAL A 80 -6.38 0.29 -6.67
CA VAL A 80 -5.13 0.86 -6.13
C VAL A 80 -4.79 2.15 -6.85
N VAL A 81 -4.96 2.24 -8.17
CA VAL A 81 -4.79 3.51 -8.92
C VAL A 81 -5.71 4.58 -8.36
N ILE A 82 -7.01 4.27 -8.23
CA ILE A 82 -8.00 5.24 -7.75
C ILE A 82 -7.69 5.69 -6.33
N LEU A 83 -7.31 4.76 -5.46
CA LEU A 83 -6.89 5.05 -4.09
C LEU A 83 -5.64 5.93 -4.09
N ALA A 84 -4.59 5.53 -4.82
CA ALA A 84 -3.33 6.27 -4.92
C ALA A 84 -3.58 7.71 -5.38
N HIS A 85 -4.39 7.87 -6.43
CA HIS A 85 -4.71 9.18 -6.97
C HIS A 85 -5.59 10.01 -6.04
N GLY A 86 -6.64 9.42 -5.47
CA GLY A 86 -7.58 10.09 -4.58
C GLY A 86 -7.01 10.48 -3.22
N THR A 87 -5.88 9.87 -2.82
CA THR A 87 -5.22 10.12 -1.52
C THR A 87 -3.77 10.60 -1.64
N SER A 88 -3.29 10.88 -2.87
CA SER A 88 -1.90 11.29 -3.17
C SER A 88 -0.83 10.33 -2.62
N LEU A 89 -1.14 9.04 -2.57
CA LEU A 89 -0.20 8.02 -2.09
C LEU A 89 0.76 7.59 -3.20
N THR A 90 2.00 7.34 -2.79
CA THR A 90 3.06 6.74 -3.61
C THR A 90 2.88 5.23 -3.73
N ALA A 91 3.59 4.62 -4.69
CA ALA A 91 3.60 3.17 -4.89
C ALA A 91 3.98 2.38 -3.64
N ALA A 92 4.98 2.87 -2.92
CA ALA A 92 5.47 2.25 -1.70
C ALA A 92 4.44 2.38 -0.55
N GLU A 93 3.63 3.43 -0.54
CA GLU A 93 2.55 3.60 0.43
C GLU A 93 1.37 2.67 0.11
N CYS A 94 0.98 2.57 -1.17
CA CYS A 94 -0.02 1.60 -1.60
C CYS A 94 0.40 0.15 -1.35
N GLY A 95 1.68 -0.19 -1.60
CA GLY A 95 2.23 -1.52 -1.32
C GLY A 95 2.23 -1.89 0.16
N ARG A 96 2.36 -0.90 1.05
CA ARG A 96 2.22 -1.10 2.51
C ARG A 96 0.76 -1.30 2.95
N MET A 97 -0.19 -0.71 2.22
CA MET A 97 -1.62 -0.88 2.50
C MET A 97 -2.17 -2.22 2.02
N ILE A 98 -1.62 -2.76 0.93
CA ILE A 98 -2.15 -3.98 0.28
C ILE A 98 -0.98 -4.96 0.09
N PRO A 99 -0.67 -5.76 1.12
CA PRO A 99 0.50 -6.63 1.11
C PRO A 99 0.42 -7.76 0.07
N GLN A 100 -0.77 -8.02 -0.51
CA GLN A 100 -0.96 -8.97 -1.61
C GLN A 100 -0.47 -8.43 -2.97
N LEU A 101 -0.18 -7.13 -3.09
CA LEU A 101 0.37 -6.56 -4.32
C LEU A 101 1.87 -6.88 -4.44
N SER A 102 2.23 -7.69 -5.44
CA SER A 102 3.62 -7.95 -5.77
C SER A 102 4.37 -6.64 -6.13
N ALA A 103 5.67 -6.59 -5.85
CA ALA A 103 6.52 -5.45 -6.22
C ALA A 103 6.48 -5.17 -7.75
N THR A 104 6.28 -6.22 -8.56
CA THR A 104 6.11 -6.11 -10.02
C THR A 104 4.82 -5.40 -10.39
N SER A 105 3.72 -5.69 -9.69
CA SER A 105 2.42 -5.01 -9.88
C SER A 105 2.52 -3.52 -9.53
N GLN A 106 3.25 -3.18 -8.46
CA GLN A 106 3.48 -1.78 -8.05
C GLN A 106 4.28 -1.00 -9.10
N ALA A 107 5.31 -1.61 -9.69
CA ALA A 107 6.11 -0.96 -10.74
C ALA A 107 5.31 -0.72 -12.02
N THR A 108 4.39 -1.62 -12.39
CA THR A 108 3.49 -1.42 -13.54
C THR A 108 2.45 -0.33 -13.27
N LEU A 109 1.91 -0.27 -12.06
CA LEU A 109 0.87 0.69 -11.67
C LEU A 109 1.30 2.16 -11.84
N PHE A 110 2.57 2.46 -11.57
CA PHE A 110 3.09 3.84 -11.56
C PHE A 110 3.93 4.21 -12.79
N LYS A 111 4.02 3.32 -13.79
CA LYS A 111 4.78 3.58 -15.03
C LYS A 111 4.00 4.30 -16.13
N GLU A 112 2.67 4.24 -16.12
CA GLU A 112 1.83 4.84 -17.15
C GLU A 112 1.04 6.04 -16.59
N PRO A 113 1.35 7.29 -16.99
CA PRO A 113 0.52 8.43 -16.65
C PRO A 113 -0.83 8.29 -17.39
N ILE A 114 -1.92 8.31 -16.64
CA ILE A 114 -3.27 8.32 -17.21
C ILE A 114 -3.45 9.67 -17.92
N GLY A 115 -3.36 9.66 -19.25
CA GLY A 115 -3.61 10.82 -20.10
C GLY A 115 -2.44 11.23 -21.00
N GLN A 116 -2.15 10.40 -22.01
CA GLN A 116 -1.66 10.88 -23.32
C GLN A 116 -2.33 10.03 -24.41
N GLY A 117 -3.47 10.50 -24.89
CA GLY A 117 -4.24 9.97 -26.00
C GLY A 117 -5.23 11.01 -26.49
#